data_AF-A0AAU7ZRQ4-F1
#
_entry.id   AF-A0AAU7ZRQ4-F1
#
_cell.length_a   1.000
_cell.length_b   1.000
_cell.length_c   1.000
_cell.angle_alpha   90.00
_cell.angle_beta   90.00
_cell.angle_gamma   90.00
#
_symmetry.space_group_name_H-M   'P 1'
#
loop_
_entity.id
_entity.type
_entity.pdbx_description
1 polymer ?
#
loop_
_entity_poly.entity_id
_entity_poly.type
_entity_poly.pdbx_seq_one_letter_code
_entity_poly.pdbx_strand_id
1 'polypeptide(L)'
;MKIAIVHISDIHFKGKMDVGFRRLEKLSNRISFSRSPGEQLLLVVTGDVAFSGSKSEYDVAAEFFRTLLIGLALDPAAKPAPILFIPGNHDCNFREVGDLRPKLLDSIHEELEALDVAGETVNSLLRVQSDFFEFVKSVTGEVIPPGEQLFYTRMTPLGESNIEFRCFNSAWLSRKNDIQGALGLPASVLNAAKAKTDCDLVISLIHHPQNWLNTASYQSFRTVVQENSDFLFTGHEHIQQGQVVASFSGSQLSSL
;
A
#
# COMPACT_ATOMS: atom_id res chain seq x y z
N MET A 1 22.16 11.20 7.84
CA MET A 1 22.13 9.88 7.16
C MET A 1 21.30 10.01 5.89
N LYS A 2 21.48 9.15 4.87
CA LYS A 2 20.70 9.23 3.62
C LYS A 2 19.86 7.97 3.46
N ILE A 3 18.70 8.12 2.85
CA ILE A 3 17.80 7.02 2.50
C ILE A 3 17.53 7.02 1.01
N ALA A 4 17.47 5.83 0.43
CA ALA A 4 16.92 5.58 -0.89
C ALA A 4 15.62 4.77 -0.73
N ILE A 5 14.53 5.25 -1.34
CA ILE A 5 13.26 4.51 -1.38
C ILE A 5 12.99 4.13 -2.82
N VAL A 6 12.82 2.83 -3.07
CA VAL A 6 12.41 2.30 -4.37
C VAL A 6 10.92 1.99 -4.30
N HIS A 7 10.14 2.77 -5.03
CA HIS A 7 8.70 2.57 -5.19
C HIS A 7 8.41 1.71 -6.42
N ILE A 8 7.75 0.58 -6.19
CA ILE A 8 7.35 -0.39 -7.21
C ILE A 8 5.82 -0.52 -7.15
N SER A 9 5.17 -0.63 -8.30
CA SER A 9 3.72 -0.80 -8.38
C SER A 9 3.36 -1.51 -9.68
N ASP A 10 2.17 -2.13 -9.71
CA ASP A 10 1.52 -2.58 -10.94
C ASP A 10 2.37 -3.53 -11.79
N ILE A 11 2.91 -4.56 -11.15
CA ILE A 11 3.78 -5.57 -11.80
C ILE A 11 2.94 -6.61 -12.55
N HIS A 12 1.78 -7.00 -12.00
CA HIS A 12 0.82 -7.92 -12.60
C HIS A 12 1.40 -9.29 -12.99
N PHE A 13 2.03 -9.99 -12.04
CA PHE A 13 2.56 -11.33 -12.29
C PHE A 13 1.46 -12.33 -12.67
N LYS A 14 1.69 -13.03 -13.78
CA LYS A 14 0.97 -14.20 -14.31
C LYS A 14 1.83 -15.45 -14.29
N GLY A 15 3.16 -15.29 -14.43
CA GLY A 15 4.12 -16.37 -14.54
C GLY A 15 5.56 -15.89 -14.71
N LYS A 16 6.52 -16.82 -14.64
CA LYS A 16 7.97 -16.49 -14.79
C LYS A 16 8.34 -15.95 -16.18
N MET A 17 7.46 -16.14 -17.16
CA MET A 17 7.64 -15.61 -18.52
C MET A 17 7.24 -14.14 -18.63
N ASP A 18 6.78 -13.50 -17.55
CA ASP A 18 6.48 -12.08 -17.57
C ASP A 18 7.75 -11.23 -17.68
N VAL A 19 7.58 -10.07 -18.32
CA VAL A 19 8.67 -9.12 -18.56
C VAL A 19 9.27 -8.63 -17.24
N GLY A 20 8.44 -8.42 -16.21
CA GLY A 20 8.89 -8.02 -14.87
C GLY A 20 9.91 -9.00 -14.32
N PHE A 21 9.59 -10.30 -14.34
CA PHE A 21 10.47 -11.35 -13.84
C PHE A 21 11.78 -11.43 -14.64
N ARG A 22 11.70 -11.41 -15.98
CA ARG A 22 12.90 -11.47 -16.84
C ARG A 22 13.82 -10.25 -16.73
N ARG A 23 13.34 -9.13 -16.19
CA ARG A 23 14.13 -7.91 -16.00
C ARG A 23 14.71 -7.79 -14.60
N LEU A 24 14.51 -8.78 -13.73
CA LEU A 24 14.93 -8.75 -12.34
C LEU A 24 16.41 -8.37 -12.14
N GLU A 25 17.33 -9.03 -12.86
CA GLU A 25 18.76 -8.74 -12.77
C GLU A 25 19.07 -7.29 -13.19
N LYS A 26 18.43 -6.83 -14.27
CA LYS A 26 18.57 -5.44 -14.74
C LYS A 26 18.05 -4.46 -13.69
N LEU A 27 16.89 -4.74 -13.08
CA LEU A 27 16.31 -3.92 -12.02
C LEU A 27 17.25 -3.83 -10.81
N SER A 28 17.72 -4.97 -10.30
CA SER A 28 18.67 -5.03 -9.19
C SER A 28 19.92 -4.19 -9.48
N ASN A 29 20.53 -4.39 -10.66
CA ASN A 29 21.70 -3.64 -11.09
C ASN A 29 21.43 -2.12 -11.19
N ARG A 30 20.24 -1.70 -11.63
CA ARG A 30 19.90 -0.27 -11.71
C ARG A 30 19.67 0.35 -10.35
N ILE A 31 19.02 -0.35 -9.43
CA ILE A 31 18.87 0.12 -8.04
C ILE A 31 20.24 0.27 -7.41
N SER A 32 21.12 -0.74 -7.51
CA SER A 32 22.46 -0.68 -6.94
C SER A 32 23.31 0.46 -7.52
N PHE A 33 23.23 0.70 -8.83
CA PHE A 33 24.00 1.77 -9.48
C PHE A 33 23.46 3.18 -9.20
N SER A 34 22.16 3.32 -8.94
CA SER A 34 21.53 4.64 -8.73
C SER A 34 21.67 5.14 -7.28
N ARG A 35 22.26 4.34 -6.40
CA ARG A 35 22.40 4.64 -4.96
C ARG A 35 23.74 5.26 -4.64
N SER A 36 23.74 6.16 -3.67
CA SER A 36 24.98 6.64 -3.04
C SER A 36 25.49 5.62 -2.02
N PRO A 37 26.82 5.51 -1.81
CA PRO A 37 27.37 4.73 -0.70
C PRO A 37 26.79 5.17 0.66
N GLY A 38 26.42 4.19 1.49
CA GLY A 38 25.89 4.42 2.83
C GLY A 38 24.41 4.81 2.90
N GLU A 39 23.68 4.83 1.78
CA GLU A 39 22.23 4.97 1.79
C GLU A 39 21.56 3.69 2.32
N GLN A 40 20.73 3.84 3.34
CA GLN A 40 19.78 2.80 3.72
C GLN A 40 18.73 2.66 2.61
N LEU A 41 18.49 1.44 2.14
CA LEU A 41 17.54 1.17 1.06
C LEU A 41 16.27 0.56 1.63
N LEU A 42 15.12 1.15 1.28
CA LEU A 42 13.80 0.59 1.53
C LEU A 42 13.06 0.39 0.21
N LEU A 43 12.32 -0.71 0.11
CA LEU A 43 11.39 -0.94 -1.00
C LEU A 43 9.96 -0.73 -0.52
N VAL A 44 9.14 -0.07 -1.32
CA VAL A 44 7.71 0.07 -1.09
C VAL A 44 6.95 -0.42 -2.32
N VAL A 45 6.03 -1.34 -2.12
CA VAL A 45 5.25 -1.96 -3.20
C VAL A 45 3.78 -1.58 -3.05
N THR A 46 3.28 -0.73 -3.93
CA THR A 46 1.92 -0.16 -3.83
C THR A 46 0.88 -0.93 -4.62
N GLY A 47 0.83 -2.24 -4.46
CA GLY A 47 -0.24 -3.08 -5.00
C GLY A 47 -0.05 -3.51 -6.46
N ASP A 48 -1.05 -4.28 -6.90
CA ASP A 48 -1.10 -4.96 -8.19
C ASP A 48 0.15 -5.81 -8.45
N VAL A 49 0.49 -6.60 -7.44
CA VAL A 49 1.59 -7.56 -7.50
C VAL A 49 1.18 -8.75 -8.36
N ALA A 50 0.05 -9.37 -8.05
CA ALA A 50 -0.53 -10.44 -8.85
C ALA A 50 -1.42 -9.88 -9.96
N PHE A 51 -1.68 -10.69 -11.00
CA PHE A 51 -2.62 -10.32 -12.05
C PHE A 51 -4.09 -10.62 -11.70
N SER A 52 -4.35 -11.64 -10.88
CA SER A 52 -5.72 -12.02 -10.49
C SER A 52 -5.85 -12.48 -9.04
N GLY A 53 -4.86 -12.15 -8.22
CA GLY A 53 -4.80 -12.46 -6.79
C GLY A 53 -4.64 -13.94 -6.47
N SER A 54 -4.26 -14.78 -7.44
CA SER A 54 -4.20 -16.23 -7.19
C SER A 54 -2.90 -16.64 -6.51
N LYS A 55 -2.97 -17.67 -5.65
CA LYS A 55 -1.79 -18.24 -4.99
C LYS A 55 -0.60 -18.52 -5.92
N SER A 56 -0.84 -19.08 -7.11
CA SER A 56 0.22 -19.40 -8.07
C SER A 56 0.94 -18.16 -8.62
N GLU A 57 0.24 -17.04 -8.75
CA GLU A 57 0.85 -15.76 -9.15
C GLU A 57 1.72 -15.21 -8.02
N TYR A 58 1.28 -15.37 -6.77
CA TYR A 58 2.07 -15.00 -5.60
C TYR A 58 3.28 -15.89 -5.35
N ASP A 59 3.24 -17.17 -5.70
CA ASP A 59 4.43 -18.03 -5.64
C ASP A 59 5.54 -17.49 -6.58
N VAL A 60 5.16 -16.99 -7.76
CA VAL A 60 6.09 -16.32 -8.70
C VAL A 60 6.56 -14.97 -8.15
N ALA A 61 5.65 -14.17 -7.59
CA ALA A 61 6.01 -12.89 -6.98
C ALA A 61 6.98 -13.06 -5.80
N ALA A 62 6.77 -14.07 -4.95
CA ALA A 62 7.61 -14.35 -3.80
C ALA A 62 9.03 -14.73 -4.25
N GLU A 63 9.16 -15.54 -5.29
CA GLU A 63 10.46 -15.84 -5.90
C GLU A 63 11.14 -14.56 -6.42
N PHE A 64 10.40 -13.74 -7.16
CA PHE A 64 10.91 -12.46 -7.69
C PHE A 64 11.47 -11.56 -6.57
N PHE A 65 10.67 -11.29 -5.54
CA PHE A 65 11.07 -10.37 -4.47
C PHE A 65 12.20 -10.95 -3.61
N ARG A 66 12.20 -12.25 -3.31
CA ARG A 66 13.33 -12.88 -2.60
C ARG A 66 14.63 -12.76 -3.39
N THR A 67 14.59 -13.06 -4.70
CA THR A 67 15.77 -12.93 -5.55
C THR A 67 16.20 -11.46 -5.71
N LEU A 68 15.26 -10.51 -5.76
CA LEU A 68 15.55 -9.07 -5.74
C LEU A 68 16.29 -8.66 -4.46
N LEU A 69 15.76 -9.04 -3.30
CA LEU A 69 16.34 -8.72 -2.00
C LEU A 69 17.76 -9.31 -1.85
N ILE A 70 17.96 -10.56 -2.28
CA ILE A 70 19.29 -11.19 -2.34
C ILE A 70 20.24 -10.38 -3.23
N GLY A 71 19.79 -10.00 -4.44
CA GLY A 71 20.60 -9.21 -5.38
C GLY A 71 20.95 -7.80 -4.84
N LEU A 72 20.17 -7.28 -3.90
CA LEU A 72 20.37 -6.00 -3.23
C LEU A 72 21.07 -6.14 -1.87
N ALA A 73 21.45 -7.36 -1.47
CA ALA A 73 22.01 -7.68 -0.15
C ALA A 73 21.14 -7.21 1.02
N LEU A 74 19.83 -7.35 0.89
CA LEU A 74 18.84 -7.02 1.92
C LEU A 74 18.30 -8.29 2.57
N ASP A 75 18.25 -8.29 3.90
CA ASP A 75 17.65 -9.39 4.66
C ASP A 75 16.13 -9.16 4.82
N PRO A 76 15.27 -9.96 4.16
CA PRO A 76 13.82 -9.87 4.34
C PRO A 76 13.34 -10.09 5.78
N ALA A 77 14.10 -10.85 6.59
CA ALA A 77 13.73 -11.20 7.96
C ALA A 77 14.17 -10.14 8.98
N ALA A 78 14.94 -9.13 8.57
CA ALA A 78 15.29 -8.00 9.41
C ALA A 78 14.02 -7.36 10.00
N LYS A 79 14.14 -6.78 11.20
CA LYS A 79 13.04 -6.11 11.89
C LYS A 79 13.39 -4.64 12.14
N PRO A 80 12.69 -3.69 11.50
CA PRO A 80 11.63 -3.89 10.49
C PRO A 80 12.18 -4.43 9.16
N ALA A 81 11.32 -5.10 8.37
CA ALA A 81 11.72 -5.65 7.08
C ALA A 81 12.11 -4.51 6.12
N PRO A 82 13.04 -4.71 5.18
CA PRO A 82 13.48 -3.67 4.26
C PRO A 82 12.49 -3.43 3.09
N ILE A 83 11.32 -4.08 3.11
CA ILE A 83 10.29 -3.99 2.07
C ILE A 83 8.89 -3.90 2.68
N LEU A 84 8.03 -3.03 2.13
CA LEU A 84 6.59 -2.92 2.45
C LEU A 84 5.73 -3.33 1.26
N PHE A 85 4.54 -3.87 1.55
CA PHE A 85 3.54 -4.20 0.55
C PHE A 85 2.16 -3.73 1.00
N ILE A 86 1.46 -3.00 0.14
CA ILE A 86 0.01 -2.80 0.26
C ILE A 86 -0.69 -3.47 -0.93
N PRO A 87 -1.95 -3.93 -0.79
CA PRO A 87 -2.65 -4.60 -1.88
C PRO A 87 -3.23 -3.59 -2.88
N GLY A 88 -3.27 -3.99 -4.15
CA GLY A 88 -4.07 -3.35 -5.20
C GLY A 88 -5.34 -4.12 -5.53
N ASN A 89 -6.09 -3.65 -6.52
CA ASN A 89 -7.35 -4.30 -6.92
C ASN A 89 -7.12 -5.65 -7.62
N HIS A 90 -5.98 -5.84 -8.30
CA HIS A 90 -5.59 -7.13 -8.87
C HIS A 90 -5.03 -8.12 -7.85
N ASP A 91 -4.75 -7.65 -6.62
CA ASP A 91 -4.41 -8.50 -5.48
C ASP A 91 -5.65 -9.12 -4.79
N CYS A 92 -6.83 -8.97 -5.40
CA CYS A 92 -8.07 -9.59 -4.97
C CYS A 92 -8.42 -10.82 -5.84
N ASN A 93 -8.54 -11.99 -5.22
CA ASN A 93 -8.97 -13.21 -5.87
C ASN A 93 -10.50 -13.30 -5.95
N PHE A 94 -11.06 -12.91 -7.10
CA PHE A 94 -12.51 -12.93 -7.34
C PHE A 94 -13.05 -14.26 -7.89
N ARG A 95 -12.31 -15.38 -7.80
CA ARG A 95 -12.79 -16.68 -8.31
C ARG A 95 -13.85 -17.32 -7.41
N GLU A 96 -13.73 -17.16 -6.10
CA GLU A 96 -14.59 -17.77 -5.09
C GLU A 96 -15.18 -16.72 -4.12
N VAL A 97 -15.83 -15.70 -4.67
CA VAL A 97 -16.35 -14.56 -3.90
C VAL A 97 -17.50 -14.93 -2.95
N GLY A 98 -18.22 -16.01 -3.23
CA GLY A 98 -19.44 -16.37 -2.52
C GLY A 98 -20.59 -15.39 -2.76
N ASP A 99 -21.72 -15.59 -2.07
CA ASP A 99 -22.93 -14.76 -2.20
C ASP A 99 -23.03 -13.64 -1.15
N LEU A 100 -22.24 -13.73 -0.07
CA LEU A 100 -22.24 -12.75 1.02
C LEU A 100 -21.54 -11.45 0.64
N ARG A 101 -20.33 -11.53 0.06
CA ARG A 101 -19.52 -10.34 -0.25
C ARG A 101 -20.24 -9.34 -1.16
N PRO A 102 -20.94 -9.74 -2.24
CA PRO A 102 -21.71 -8.80 -3.06
C PRO A 102 -22.78 -8.06 -2.26
N LYS A 103 -23.52 -8.77 -1.38
CA LYS A 103 -24.56 -8.17 -0.52
C LYS A 103 -23.96 -7.13 0.44
N LEU A 104 -22.82 -7.45 1.06
CA LEU A 104 -22.11 -6.51 1.94
C LEU A 104 -21.62 -5.29 1.17
N LEU A 105 -21.04 -5.46 -0.02
CA LEU A 105 -20.55 -4.35 -0.83
C LEU A 105 -21.66 -3.39 -1.30
N ASP A 106 -22.91 -3.84 -1.37
CA ASP A 106 -24.04 -3.02 -1.79
C ASP A 106 -24.58 -2.15 -0.64
N SER A 107 -24.34 -2.51 0.63
CA SER A 107 -24.77 -1.73 1.81
C SER A 107 -23.64 -0.97 2.52
N ILE A 108 -22.38 -1.38 2.34
CA ILE A 108 -21.25 -0.93 3.16
C ILE A 108 -21.01 0.59 3.15
N HIS A 109 -21.38 1.29 2.08
CA HIS A 109 -21.19 2.74 1.96
C HIS A 109 -21.93 3.54 3.01
N GLU A 110 -23.09 3.05 3.46
CA GLU A 110 -23.89 3.69 4.52
C GLU A 110 -23.31 3.44 5.92
N GLU A 111 -22.43 2.44 6.05
CA GLU A 111 -21.91 1.94 7.32
C GLU A 111 -20.46 2.35 7.61
N LEU A 112 -19.75 2.99 6.65
CA LEU A 112 -18.32 3.32 6.77
C LEU A 112 -17.94 4.11 8.02
N GLU A 113 -18.84 4.95 8.54
CA GLU A 113 -18.61 5.76 9.75
C GLU A 113 -18.61 4.93 11.04
N ALA A 114 -19.48 3.92 11.12
CA ALA A 114 -19.69 3.10 12.31
C ALA A 114 -19.02 1.72 12.23
N LEU A 115 -18.24 1.47 11.18
CA LEU A 115 -17.68 0.16 10.89
C LEU A 115 -16.60 -0.23 11.91
N ASP A 116 -16.78 -1.40 12.52
CA ASP A 116 -15.72 -2.06 13.27
C ASP A 116 -14.72 -2.70 12.31
N VAL A 117 -13.49 -2.17 12.30
CA VAL A 117 -12.39 -2.61 11.42
C VAL A 117 -11.90 -4.02 11.76
N ALA A 118 -12.17 -4.53 12.96
CA ALA A 118 -11.89 -5.91 13.35
C ALA A 118 -13.12 -6.83 13.24
N GLY A 119 -14.26 -6.27 12.82
CA GLY A 119 -15.55 -6.96 12.77
C GLY A 119 -15.70 -7.93 11.59
N GLU A 120 -16.69 -8.80 11.69
CA GLU A 120 -16.95 -9.86 10.71
C GLU A 120 -17.22 -9.34 9.30
N THR A 121 -17.89 -8.19 9.16
CA THR A 121 -18.15 -7.54 7.87
C THR A 121 -16.84 -7.23 7.14
N VAL A 122 -15.87 -6.63 7.84
CA VAL A 122 -14.56 -6.29 7.27
C VAL A 122 -13.77 -7.55 6.94
N ASN A 123 -13.73 -8.52 7.87
CA ASN A 123 -13.07 -9.80 7.64
C ASN A 123 -13.63 -10.54 6.41
N SER A 124 -14.96 -10.53 6.24
CA SER A 124 -15.65 -11.12 5.10
C SER A 124 -15.31 -10.42 3.78
N LEU A 125 -15.24 -9.09 3.77
CA LEU A 125 -14.90 -8.31 2.59
C LEU A 125 -13.43 -8.50 2.16
N LEU A 126 -12.52 -8.60 3.14
CA LEU A 126 -11.08 -8.78 2.94
C LEU A 126 -10.66 -10.20 2.56
N ARG A 127 -11.53 -11.21 2.70
CA ARG A 127 -11.20 -12.61 2.39
C ARG A 127 -10.65 -12.83 0.97
N VAL A 128 -11.04 -11.99 0.01
CA VAL A 128 -10.50 -12.03 -1.36
C VAL A 128 -9.00 -11.69 -1.44
N GLN A 129 -8.42 -11.11 -0.38
CA GLN A 129 -7.00 -10.75 -0.28
C GLN A 129 -6.20 -11.71 0.62
N SER A 130 -6.76 -12.85 1.04
CA SER A 130 -6.04 -13.81 1.89
C SER A 130 -4.71 -14.27 1.30
N ASP A 131 -4.70 -14.58 -0.01
CA ASP A 131 -3.49 -14.97 -0.75
C ASP A 131 -2.42 -13.86 -0.72
N PHE A 132 -2.83 -12.58 -0.77
CA PHE A 132 -1.93 -11.43 -0.66
C PHE A 132 -1.27 -11.36 0.73
N PHE A 133 -2.03 -11.47 1.81
CA PHE A 133 -1.47 -11.39 3.16
C PHE A 133 -0.57 -12.60 3.49
N GLU A 134 -0.90 -13.78 2.98
CA GLU A 134 -0.01 -14.95 3.03
C GLU A 134 1.29 -14.71 2.27
N PHE A 135 1.22 -14.10 1.09
CA PHE A 135 2.38 -13.70 0.31
C PHE A 135 3.29 -12.74 1.09
N VAL A 136 2.74 -11.66 1.67
CA VAL A 136 3.50 -10.68 2.48
C VAL A 136 4.23 -11.37 3.62
N LYS A 137 3.53 -12.24 4.37
CA LYS A 137 4.12 -13.05 5.43
C LYS A 137 5.24 -13.94 4.91
N SER A 138 5.06 -14.56 3.75
CA SER A 138 6.07 -15.46 3.18
C SER A 138 7.36 -14.72 2.78
N VAL A 139 7.26 -13.45 2.36
CA VAL A 139 8.42 -12.66 1.92
C VAL A 139 9.10 -11.98 3.09
N THR A 140 8.36 -11.45 4.06
CA THR A 140 8.88 -10.56 5.12
C THR A 140 8.92 -11.20 6.52
N GLY A 141 8.24 -12.34 6.68
CA GLY A 141 7.95 -12.93 7.99
C GLY A 141 7.05 -12.06 8.87
N GLU A 142 6.44 -10.99 8.34
CA GLU A 142 5.52 -10.11 9.05
C GLU A 142 4.08 -10.62 8.90
N VAL A 143 3.34 -10.67 10.00
CA VAL A 143 1.91 -11.02 9.98
C VAL A 143 1.13 -9.75 10.19
N ILE A 144 0.31 -9.36 9.21
CA ILE A 144 -0.65 -8.26 9.36
C ILE A 144 -1.96 -8.87 9.88
N PRO A 145 -2.31 -8.65 11.16
CA PRO A 145 -3.50 -9.24 11.75
C PRO A 145 -4.77 -8.65 11.12
N PRO A 146 -5.90 -9.38 11.10
CA PRO A 146 -7.14 -8.93 10.44
C PRO A 146 -7.57 -7.50 10.76
N GLY A 147 -7.51 -7.08 12.03
CA GLY A 147 -7.88 -5.72 12.45
C GLY A 147 -6.96 -4.59 11.95
N GLU A 148 -5.82 -4.92 11.35
CA GLU A 148 -4.85 -3.98 10.79
C GLU A 148 -4.78 -4.07 9.25
N GLN A 149 -5.51 -4.99 8.62
CA GLN A 149 -5.46 -5.21 7.17
C GLN A 149 -6.05 -4.08 6.33
N LEU A 150 -6.87 -3.20 6.94
CA LEU A 150 -7.32 -1.96 6.31
C LEU A 150 -6.30 -0.83 6.43
N PHE A 151 -5.57 -0.81 7.54
CA PHE A 151 -4.58 0.21 7.85
C PHE A 151 -3.58 -0.31 8.88
N TYR A 152 -2.30 -0.25 8.53
CA TYR A 152 -1.22 -0.54 9.46
C TYR A 152 -0.09 0.48 9.31
N THR A 153 0.69 0.62 10.37
CA THR A 153 1.84 1.53 10.41
C THR A 153 3.13 0.73 10.58
N ARG A 154 4.23 1.20 9.97
CA ARG A 154 5.55 0.63 10.24
C ARG A 154 6.59 1.70 10.52
N MET A 155 7.15 1.67 11.72
CA MET A 155 8.26 2.52 12.10
C MET A 155 9.58 1.91 11.62
N THR A 156 10.39 2.69 10.90
CA THR A 156 11.69 2.28 10.38
C THR A 156 12.79 3.23 10.83
N PRO A 157 13.76 2.75 11.63
CA PRO A 157 14.88 3.60 12.06
C PRO A 157 15.81 3.90 10.89
N LEU A 158 16.32 5.13 10.87
CA LEU A 158 17.33 5.66 9.95
C LEU A 158 18.38 6.40 10.77
N GLY A 159 19.27 5.65 11.42
CA GLY A 159 20.22 6.20 12.38
C GLY A 159 19.51 6.68 13.65
N GLU A 160 19.59 7.99 13.91
CA GLU A 160 18.90 8.64 15.04
C GLU A 160 17.49 9.12 14.69
N SER A 161 17.12 9.09 13.40
CA SER A 161 15.79 9.48 12.94
C SER A 161 14.87 8.27 12.72
N ASN A 162 13.56 8.49 12.73
CA ASN A 162 12.54 7.48 12.50
C ASN A 162 11.62 7.88 11.34
N ILE A 163 11.34 6.92 10.46
CA ILE A 163 10.39 7.07 9.36
C ILE A 163 9.17 6.21 9.65
N GLU A 164 7.98 6.81 9.66
CA GLU A 164 6.72 6.10 9.74
C GLU A 164 6.15 5.86 8.34
N PHE A 165 5.89 4.60 8.00
CA PHE A 165 5.08 4.25 6.85
C PHE A 165 3.63 4.04 7.27
N ARG A 166 2.69 4.69 6.58
CA ARG A 166 1.24 4.56 6.79
C ARG A 166 0.62 3.85 5.60
N CYS A 167 0.17 2.63 5.81
CA CYS A 167 -0.20 1.71 4.74
C CYS A 167 -1.71 1.56 4.66
N PHE A 168 -2.34 2.17 3.64
CA PHE A 168 -3.78 2.12 3.44
C PHE A 168 -4.17 1.06 2.41
N ASN A 169 -5.12 0.19 2.77
CA ASN A 169 -5.73 -0.76 1.85
C ASN A 169 -6.97 -0.14 1.21
N SER A 170 -6.79 0.55 0.09
CA SER A 170 -7.89 1.06 -0.72
C SER A 170 -8.69 -0.02 -1.47
N ALA A 171 -8.12 -1.23 -1.63
CA ALA A 171 -8.67 -2.28 -2.48
C ALA A 171 -9.64 -3.22 -1.77
N TRP A 172 -9.89 -3.04 -0.47
CA TRP A 172 -10.80 -3.90 0.31
C TRP A 172 -12.25 -3.92 -0.22
N LEU A 173 -12.69 -2.81 -0.84
CA LEU A 173 -13.98 -2.70 -1.53
C LEU A 173 -13.93 -3.04 -3.02
N SER A 174 -12.76 -3.40 -3.55
CA SER A 174 -12.61 -3.64 -4.99
C SER A 174 -13.53 -4.76 -5.48
N ARG A 175 -13.96 -4.60 -6.72
CA ARG A 175 -14.72 -5.54 -7.51
C ARG A 175 -13.87 -5.93 -8.72
N LYS A 176 -14.29 -6.99 -9.44
CA LYS A 176 -13.61 -7.41 -10.67
C LYS A 176 -13.48 -6.26 -11.69
N ASN A 177 -14.50 -5.40 -11.74
CA ASN A 177 -14.46 -4.14 -12.48
C ASN A 177 -14.71 -3.02 -11.47
N ASP A 178 -13.66 -2.31 -11.10
CA ASP A 178 -13.79 -1.18 -10.20
C ASP A 178 -14.44 0.01 -10.90
N ILE A 179 -15.19 0.76 -10.09
CA ILE A 179 -15.88 1.98 -10.51
C ILE A 179 -15.15 3.13 -9.83
N GLN A 180 -14.61 4.05 -10.63
CA GLN A 180 -13.99 5.25 -10.13
C GLN A 180 -14.99 6.06 -9.28
N GLY A 181 -14.56 6.51 -8.11
CA GLY A 181 -15.41 7.24 -7.17
C GLY A 181 -16.32 6.36 -6.30
N ALA A 182 -16.15 5.03 -6.35
CA ALA A 182 -16.94 4.10 -5.52
C ALA A 182 -16.17 3.57 -4.31
N LEU A 183 -14.85 3.72 -4.23
CA LEU A 183 -14.08 3.20 -3.10
C LEU A 183 -14.22 4.09 -1.86
N GLY A 184 -13.87 3.57 -0.70
CA GLY A 184 -13.96 4.31 0.55
C GLY A 184 -13.08 3.70 1.64
N LEU A 185 -12.78 4.49 2.65
CA LEU A 185 -12.06 4.05 3.85
C LEU A 185 -12.93 4.35 5.07
N PRO A 186 -12.99 3.45 6.07
CA PRO A 186 -13.73 3.70 7.30
C PRO A 186 -13.21 4.94 8.04
N ALA A 187 -14.09 5.66 8.72
CA ALA A 187 -13.70 6.85 9.49
C ALA A 187 -12.69 6.54 10.60
N SER A 188 -12.80 5.35 11.21
CA SER A 188 -11.85 4.83 12.20
C SER A 188 -10.43 4.69 11.64
N VAL A 189 -10.27 4.22 10.40
CA VAL A 189 -8.97 4.16 9.70
C VAL A 189 -8.41 5.57 9.49
N LEU A 190 -9.23 6.49 9.00
CA LEU A 190 -8.80 7.87 8.75
C LEU A 190 -8.45 8.61 10.03
N ASN A 191 -9.15 8.33 11.13
CA ASN A 191 -8.85 8.90 12.44
C ASN A 191 -7.57 8.30 13.05
N ALA A 192 -7.34 6.99 12.90
CA ALA A 192 -6.09 6.35 13.31
C ALA A 192 -4.88 6.98 12.60
N ALA A 193 -5.02 7.29 11.31
CA ALA A 193 -3.98 7.96 10.52
C ALA A 193 -3.69 9.42 10.91
N LYS A 194 -4.47 10.03 11.81
CA LYS A 194 -4.17 11.36 12.40
C LYS A 194 -3.30 11.26 13.66
N ALA A 195 -3.09 10.04 14.19
CA ALA A 195 -2.29 9.86 15.39
C ALA A 195 -0.86 10.39 15.15
N LYS A 196 -0.41 11.24 16.07
CA LYS A 196 0.97 11.73 16.05
C LYS A 196 1.88 10.67 16.67
N THR A 197 2.98 10.39 16.01
CA THR A 197 4.02 9.47 16.46
C THR A 197 5.33 10.23 16.63
N ASP A 198 6.30 9.63 17.33
CA ASP A 198 7.65 10.18 17.50
C ASP A 198 8.52 9.84 16.27
N CYS A 199 8.08 10.31 15.11
CA CYS A 199 8.80 10.14 13.84
C CYS A 199 9.19 11.50 13.24
N ASP A 200 10.24 11.48 12.43
CA ASP A 200 10.75 12.66 11.72
C ASP A 200 10.17 12.81 10.31
N LEU A 201 9.66 11.71 9.75
CA LEU A 201 9.13 11.65 8.40
C LEU A 201 7.97 10.64 8.32
N VAL A 202 6.85 11.06 7.72
CA VAL A 202 5.70 10.19 7.45
C VAL A 202 5.52 9.99 5.95
N ILE A 203 5.50 8.72 5.54
CA ILE A 203 5.26 8.31 4.15
C ILE A 203 3.99 7.47 4.09
N SER A 204 2.97 8.01 3.43
CA SER A 204 1.72 7.29 3.20
C SER A 204 1.76 6.50 1.89
N LEU A 205 1.23 5.29 1.92
CA LEU A 205 1.11 4.37 0.79
C LEU A 205 -0.37 4.04 0.59
N ILE A 206 -0.87 4.18 -0.65
CA ILE A 206 -2.21 3.73 -1.04
C ILE A 206 -2.16 3.27 -2.50
N HIS A 207 -2.88 2.21 -2.88
CA HIS A 207 -2.84 1.75 -4.28
C HIS A 207 -3.62 2.70 -5.19
N HIS A 208 -4.92 2.90 -4.92
CA HIS A 208 -5.77 3.74 -5.73
C HIS A 208 -5.55 5.23 -5.42
N PRO A 209 -5.30 6.09 -6.42
CA PRO A 209 -5.26 7.53 -6.22
C PRO A 209 -6.61 8.10 -5.76
N GLN A 210 -6.59 9.32 -5.24
CA GLN A 210 -7.71 9.89 -4.48
C GLN A 210 -9.02 9.98 -5.28
N ASN A 211 -8.95 10.16 -6.60
CA ASN A 211 -10.10 10.20 -7.53
C ASN A 211 -10.90 8.88 -7.60
N TRP A 212 -10.36 7.76 -7.10
CA TRP A 212 -11.07 6.50 -7.00
C TRP A 212 -11.97 6.40 -5.75
N LEU A 213 -11.73 7.26 -4.76
CA LEU A 213 -12.54 7.35 -3.56
C LEU A 213 -13.84 8.11 -3.84
N ASN A 214 -14.93 7.71 -3.19
CA ASN A 214 -16.17 8.46 -3.16
C ASN A 214 -15.96 9.84 -2.54
N THR A 215 -16.89 10.77 -2.77
CA THR A 215 -16.72 12.18 -2.38
C THR A 215 -16.41 12.37 -0.90
N ALA A 216 -17.08 11.64 0.00
CA ALA A 216 -16.85 11.75 1.45
C ALA A 216 -15.46 11.22 1.84
N SER A 217 -15.12 10.00 1.39
CA SER A 217 -13.80 9.42 1.64
C SER A 217 -12.67 10.21 0.99
N TYR A 218 -12.87 10.77 -0.21
CA TYR A 218 -11.92 11.64 -0.88
C TYR A 218 -11.57 12.85 -0.03
N GLN A 219 -12.58 13.59 0.46
CA GLN A 219 -12.35 14.79 1.27
C GLN A 219 -11.62 14.47 2.57
N SER A 220 -12.10 13.46 3.30
CA SER A 220 -11.51 13.05 4.57
C SER A 220 -10.09 12.51 4.41
N PHE A 221 -9.86 11.62 3.44
CA PHE A 221 -8.53 11.05 3.16
C PHE A 221 -7.54 12.13 2.72
N ARG A 222 -7.96 13.02 1.81
CA ARG A 222 -7.13 14.12 1.33
C ARG A 222 -6.67 15.00 2.50
N THR A 223 -7.58 15.41 3.38
CA THR A 223 -7.24 16.22 4.55
C THR A 223 -6.26 15.49 5.45
N VAL A 224 -6.53 14.22 5.78
CA VAL A 224 -5.65 13.41 6.65
C VAL A 224 -4.24 13.31 6.09
N VAL A 225 -4.10 12.96 4.81
CA VAL A 225 -2.77 12.80 4.19
C VAL A 225 -2.06 14.14 4.04
N GLN A 226 -2.75 15.22 3.65
CA GLN A 226 -2.14 16.54 3.49
C GLN A 226 -1.65 17.14 4.82
N GLU A 227 -2.34 16.85 5.92
CA GLU A 227 -1.99 17.40 7.24
C GLU A 227 -1.00 16.53 8.01
N ASN A 228 -0.91 15.24 7.69
CA ASN A 228 -0.19 14.26 8.52
C ASN A 228 0.79 13.38 7.72
N SER A 229 1.12 13.70 6.46
CA SER A 229 2.12 12.97 5.68
C SER A 229 3.00 13.91 4.86
N ASP A 230 4.28 13.59 4.77
CA ASP A 230 5.26 14.34 3.98
C ASP A 230 5.29 13.84 2.52
N PHE A 231 5.09 12.53 2.33
CA PHE A 231 5.02 11.89 1.02
C PHE A 231 3.79 10.99 0.92
N LEU A 232 3.22 10.92 -0.28
CA LEU A 232 2.19 9.97 -0.66
C LEU A 232 2.63 9.23 -1.92
N PHE A 233 2.68 7.89 -1.86
CA PHE A 233 2.93 7.04 -3.02
C PHE A 233 1.66 6.31 -3.43
N THR A 234 1.37 6.36 -4.73
CA THR A 234 0.19 5.75 -5.35
C THR A 234 0.54 4.87 -6.54
N GLY A 235 -0.34 3.93 -6.88
CA GLY A 235 -0.23 3.04 -8.04
C GLY A 235 -1.39 3.20 -9.02
N HIS A 236 -1.84 2.08 -9.59
CA HIS A 236 -3.08 1.88 -10.32
C HIS A 236 -3.19 2.52 -11.71
N GLU A 237 -2.87 3.81 -11.85
CA GLU A 237 -3.13 4.52 -13.10
C GLU A 237 -2.10 4.22 -14.21
N HIS A 238 -1.04 3.44 -13.91
CA HIS A 238 0.07 3.13 -14.84
C HIS A 238 0.73 4.36 -15.49
N ILE A 239 0.53 5.53 -14.90
CA ILE A 239 1.05 6.80 -15.38
C ILE A 239 2.16 7.25 -14.43
N GLN A 240 3.34 7.56 -14.98
CA GLN A 240 4.41 8.17 -14.19
C GLN A 240 4.10 9.66 -13.98
N GLN A 241 3.59 10.00 -12.81
CA GLN A 241 3.36 11.39 -12.40
C GLN A 241 3.80 11.60 -10.95
N GLY A 242 4.49 12.71 -10.70
CA GLY A 242 4.77 13.22 -9.37
C GLY A 242 4.10 14.58 -9.22
N GLN A 243 3.46 14.82 -8.08
CA GLN A 243 2.81 16.09 -7.76
C GLN A 243 3.34 16.61 -6.44
N VAL A 244 3.67 17.90 -6.39
CA VAL A 244 3.97 18.59 -5.13
C VAL A 244 2.71 19.32 -4.71
N VAL A 245 2.17 18.94 -3.56
CA VAL A 245 1.01 19.59 -2.96
C VAL A 245 1.50 20.51 -1.86
N ALA A 246 1.25 21.80 -1.99
CA ALA A 246 1.45 22.78 -0.93
C ALA A 246 0.09 23.29 -0.44
N SER A 247 -0.18 23.18 0.86
CA SER A 247 -1.34 23.81 1.47
C SER A 247 -1.02 25.26 1.80
N PHE A 248 -1.74 26.19 1.17
CA PHE A 248 -1.72 27.59 1.57
C PHE A 248 -2.94 27.83 2.45
N SER A 249 -2.75 27.88 3.77
CA SER A 249 -3.76 28.49 4.63
C SER A 249 -3.76 29.99 4.32
N GLY A 250 -4.83 30.49 3.71
CA GLY A 250 -4.96 31.89 3.27
C GLY A 250 -4.96 32.93 4.41
N SER A 251 -4.34 32.65 5.55
CA SER A 251 -4.27 33.52 6.74
C SER A 251 -3.21 34.62 6.65
N GLN A 252 -2.52 34.80 5.52
CA GLN A 252 -1.54 35.88 5.31
C GLN A 252 -1.94 36.90 4.22
N LEU A 253 -3.23 37.12 4.00
CA LEU A 253 -3.73 38.29 3.24
C LEU A 253 -4.49 39.26 4.14
N SER A 254 -3.95 39.57 5.33
CA SER A 254 -4.39 40.70 6.13
C SER A 254 -3.25 41.30 6.95
N SER A 255 -2.44 42.16 6.33
CA SER A 255 -1.88 43.40 6.92
C SER A 255 -0.82 44.02 6.00
N LEU A 256 -1.28 44.80 5.02
CA LEU A 256 -0.65 46.05 4.60
C LEU A 256 -1.76 47.09 4.41
#